data_AF-A0A2T5HF99-F1
#
_entry.id   AF-A0A2T5HF99-F1
#
_cell.length_a   1.000
_cell.length_b   1.000
_cell.length_c   1.000
_cell.angle_alpha   90.00
_cell.angle_beta   90.00
_cell.angle_gamma   90.00
#
_symmetry.space_group_name_H-M   'P 1'
#
loop_
_entity.id
_entity.type
_entity.pdbx_description
1 polymer ?
#
loop_
_entity_poly.entity_id
_entity_poly.type
_entity_poly.pdbx_seq_one_letter_code
_entity_poly.pdbx_strand_id
1 'polypeptide(L)'
;MPWLAQKINIISKQNNGKTLVLEVKGVDDERNRIKRAAMAVWIKTVNKQGGFGQGCFGVVFEPARTRDVLLKQARECKNGE
;
A
#
# COMPACT_ATOMS: atom_id res chain seq x y z
N MET A 1 -12.92 17.94 17.45
CA MET A 1 -13.77 17.58 16.29
C MET A 1 -13.05 16.50 15.47
N PRO A 2 -13.47 15.22 15.54
CA PRO A 2 -12.69 14.06 15.08
C PRO A 2 -12.85 13.71 13.59
N TRP A 3 -13.41 14.63 12.80
CA TRP A 3 -13.68 14.42 11.38
C TRP A 3 -12.53 14.98 10.54
N LEU A 4 -11.52 14.15 10.24
CA LEU A 4 -10.63 14.27 9.06
C LEU A 4 -9.62 13.10 8.95
N ALA A 5 -9.91 11.92 9.49
CA ALA A 5 -9.19 10.71 9.11
C ALA A 5 -9.79 10.16 7.81
N GLN A 6 -9.58 10.86 6.69
CA GLN A 6 -10.10 10.43 5.40
C GLN A 6 -9.26 9.25 4.91
N LYS A 7 -9.75 8.03 5.14
CA LYS A 7 -9.13 6.82 4.60
C LYS A 7 -9.47 6.74 3.12
N ILE A 8 -8.49 6.94 2.26
CA ILE A 8 -8.64 6.78 0.81
C ILE A 8 -7.83 5.55 0.38
N ASN A 9 -8.50 4.59 -0.26
CA ASN A 9 -7.83 3.45 -0.87
C ASN A 9 -7.70 3.70 -2.38
N ILE A 10 -6.49 3.60 -2.90
CA ILE A 10 -6.20 3.75 -4.33
C ILE A 10 -5.67 2.40 -4.84
N ILE A 11 -6.25 1.90 -5.93
CA ILE A 11 -5.74 0.73 -6.66
C ILE A 11 -5.22 1.22 -8.01
N SER A 12 -3.96 0.92 -8.31
CA SER A 12 -3.33 1.33 -9.57
C SER A 12 -2.58 0.18 -10.20
N LYS A 13 -2.83 -0.06 -11.50
CA LYS A 13 -2.03 -0.98 -12.31
C LYS A 13 -0.79 -0.24 -12.80
N GLN A 14 0.37 -0.81 -12.51
CA GLN A 14 1.66 -0.22 -12.84
C GLN A 14 2.14 -0.76 -14.21
N ASN A 15 2.98 0.01 -14.90
CA ASN A 15 3.54 -0.38 -16.21
C ASN A 15 4.43 -1.64 -16.14
N ASN A 16 4.85 -2.04 -14.94
CA ASN A 16 5.56 -3.31 -14.70
C ASN A 16 4.62 -4.52 -14.53
N GLY A 17 3.32 -4.36 -14.79
CA GLY A 17 2.31 -5.42 -14.69
C GLY A 17 1.81 -5.70 -13.28
N LYS A 18 2.32 -5.00 -12.26
CA LYS A 18 1.95 -5.20 -10.85
C LYS A 18 0.78 -4.31 -10.43
N THR A 19 0.02 -4.76 -9.44
CA THR A 19 -1.09 -4.00 -8.84
C THR A 19 -0.63 -3.39 -7.52
N LEU A 20 -0.68 -2.06 -7.41
CA LEU A 20 -0.40 -1.35 -6.18
C LEU A 20 -1.71 -1.00 -5.46
N VAL A 21 -1.81 -1.37 -4.20
CA VAL A 21 -2.85 -0.92 -3.27
C VAL A 21 -2.24 0.08 -2.31
N LEU A 22 -2.75 1.32 -2.31
CA LEU A 22 -2.27 2.41 -1.47
C LEU A 22 -3.36 2.85 -0.49
N GLU A 23 -3.05 2.87 0.80
CA GLU A 23 -3.93 3.39 1.84
C GLU A 23 -3.43 4.76 2.29
N VAL A 24 -4.21 5.82 2.08
CA VAL A 24 -3.91 7.18 2.56
C VAL A 24 -4.67 7.41 3.87
N LYS A 25 -3.94 7.80 4.92
CA LYS A 25 -4.44 8.10 6.27
C LYS A 25 -3.78 9.38 6.79
N GLY A 26 -4.41 10.02 7.77
CA GLY A 26 -3.81 11.16 8.48
C GLY A 26 -3.00 10.74 9.71
N VAL A 27 -3.60 9.99 10.64
CA VAL A 27 -2.97 9.57 11.90
C VAL A 27 -2.92 8.05 11.99
N ASP A 28 -1.74 7.52 12.33
CA ASP A 28 -1.50 6.09 12.57
C ASP A 28 -1.61 5.80 14.07
N ASP A 29 -2.40 4.80 14.43
CA ASP A 29 -2.51 4.27 15.80
C ASP A 29 -1.92 2.85 15.83
N GLU A 30 -1.69 2.30 17.03
CA GLU A 30 -1.13 0.96 17.18
C GLU A 30 -2.00 -0.11 16.48
N ARG A 31 -3.32 0.08 16.47
CA ARG A 31 -4.26 -0.78 15.76
C ARG A 31 -4.01 -0.77 14.25
N ASN A 32 -3.75 0.39 13.65
CA ASN A 32 -3.42 0.54 12.24
C ASN A 32 -2.07 -0.07 11.90
N ARG A 33 -1.08 0.02 12.80
CA ARG A 33 0.20 -0.67 12.66
C ARG A 33 0.04 -2.20 12.60
N ILE A 34 -0.76 -2.79 13.50
CA ILE A 34 -1.05 -4.23 13.47
C ILE A 34 -1.74 -4.64 12.16
N LYS A 35 -2.75 -3.87 11.72
CA LYS A 35 -3.42 -4.12 10.43
C LYS A 35 -2.45 -4.05 9.25
N ARG A 36 -1.51 -3.11 9.27
CA ARG A 36 -0.50 -2.96 8.22
C ARG A 36 0.46 -4.14 8.17
N ALA A 37 0.90 -4.63 9.34
CA ALA A 37 1.74 -5.82 9.43
C ALA A 37 1.03 -7.05 8.86
N ALA A 38 -0.24 -7.26 9.23
CA ALA A 38 -1.05 -8.35 8.68
C ALA A 38 -1.20 -8.26 7.15
N MET A 39 -1.43 -7.04 6.62
CA MET A 39 -1.54 -6.81 5.18
C MET A 39 -0.21 -7.12 4.45
N ALA A 40 0.93 -6.73 5.02
CA ALA A 40 2.24 -7.03 4.46
C ALA A 40 2.49 -8.55 4.37
N VAL A 41 2.15 -9.30 5.42
CA VAL A 41 2.23 -10.77 5.43
C VAL A 41 1.32 -11.38 4.38
N TRP A 42 0.09 -10.86 4.24
CA TRP A 42 -0.86 -11.35 3.25
C TRP A 42 -0.36 -11.14 1.81
N ILE A 43 0.10 -9.94 1.46
CA ILE A 43 0.68 -9.64 0.14
C ILE A 43 1.86 -10.55 -0.17
N LYS A 44 2.77 -10.73 0.80
CA LYS A 44 3.91 -11.64 0.64
C LYS A 44 3.48 -13.09 0.37
N THR A 45 2.48 -13.56 1.11
CA THR A 45 1.94 -14.91 0.96
C THR A 45 1.26 -15.11 -0.39
N VAL A 46 0.42 -14.15 -0.82
CA VAL A 46 -0.25 -14.19 -2.12
C VAL A 46 0.75 -14.13 -3.27
N ASN A 47 1.77 -13.27 -3.18
CA ASN A 47 2.83 -13.18 -4.17
C ASN A 47 3.65 -14.47 -4.26
N LYS A 48 3.89 -15.14 -3.13
CA LYS A 48 4.59 -16.43 -3.08
C LYS A 48 3.76 -17.58 -3.66
N GLN A 49 2.45 -17.59 -3.41
CA GLN A 49 1.57 -18.64 -3.91
C GLN A 49 1.49 -18.65 -5.44
N GLY A 50 1.52 -17.48 -6.07
CA GLY A 50 1.48 -17.37 -7.53
C GLY A 50 0.12 -17.77 -8.10
N GLY A 51 -0.72 -16.78 -8.43
CA GLY A 51 -2.06 -17.02 -8.98
C GLY A 51 -2.90 -15.76 -9.17
N PHE A 52 -2.56 -14.70 -8.45
CA PHE A 52 -3.25 -13.40 -8.50
C PHE A 52 -2.40 -12.28 -9.13
N GLY A 53 -1.28 -12.63 -9.76
CA GLY A 53 -0.24 -11.68 -10.17
C GLY A 53 0.60 -11.19 -8.99
N GLN A 54 1.52 -10.25 -9.24
CA GLN A 54 2.32 -9.63 -8.19
C GLN A 54 1.66 -8.33 -7.73
N GLY A 55 1.39 -8.25 -6.43
CA GLY A 55 0.81 -7.10 -5.76
C GLY A 55 1.81 -6.39 -4.85
N CYS A 56 1.59 -5.11 -4.65
CA CYS A 56 2.29 -4.30 -3.66
C CYS A 56 1.30 -3.58 -2.77
N PHE A 57 1.73 -3.29 -1.54
CA PHE A 57 0.95 -2.51 -0.60
C PHE A 57 1.80 -1.39 0.00
N GLY A 58 1.22 -0.19 0.06
CA GLY A 58 1.85 0.98 0.68
C GLY A 58 0.86 1.78 1.51
N VAL A 59 1.37 2.57 2.45
CA VAL A 59 0.58 3.49 3.27
C VAL A 59 1.16 4.89 3.19
N VAL A 60 0.29 5.89 3.10
CA VAL A 60 0.62 7.31 3.11
C VAL A 60 0.01 7.93 4.35
N PHE A 61 0.84 8.50 5.22
CA PHE A 61 0.38 9.20 6.43
C PHE A 61 0.15 10.70 6.21
N GLU A 62 0.68 11.24 5.11
CA GLU A 62 0.53 12.63 4.74
C GLU A 62 -0.04 12.71 3.33
N PRO A 63 -1.33 13.06 3.15
CA PRO A 63 -2.00 13.04 1.85
C PRO A 63 -1.26 13.82 0.76
N ALA A 64 -0.56 14.91 1.12
CA ALA A 64 0.25 15.70 0.19
C ALA A 64 1.38 14.89 -0.47
N ARG A 65 1.91 13.86 0.22
CA ARG A 65 2.99 12.99 -0.29
C ARG A 65 2.49 11.79 -1.09
N THR A 66 1.19 11.68 -1.35
CA THR A 66 0.60 10.55 -2.08
C THR A 66 1.28 10.32 -3.43
N ARG A 67 1.56 11.40 -4.17
CA ARG A 67 2.21 11.32 -5.48
C ARG A 67 3.63 10.78 -5.39
N ASP A 68 4.40 11.23 -4.40
CA ASP A 68 5.79 10.79 -4.21
C ASP A 68 5.86 9.32 -3.80
N VAL A 69 4.95 8.88 -2.92
CA VAL A 69 4.86 7.48 -2.50
C VAL A 69 4.43 6.58 -3.67
N LEU A 70 3.48 7.01 -4.51
CA LEU A 70 3.11 6.29 -5.73
C LEU A 70 4.31 6.11 -6.66
N LEU A 71 5.07 7.16 -6.92
CA LEU A 71 6.26 7.11 -7.80
C LEU A 71 7.38 6.24 -7.20
N LYS A 72 7.57 6.30 -5.88
CA LYS A 72 8.52 5.44 -5.17
C LYS A 72 8.12 3.96 -5.29
N GLN A 73 6.85 3.64 -5.03
CA GLN A 73 6.35 2.27 -5.13
C GLN A 73 6.38 1.74 -6.56
N ALA A 74 6.12 2.57 -7.57
CA ALA A 74 6.29 2.18 -8.97
C ALA A 74 7.71 1.67 -9.28
N ARG A 75 8.73 2.20 -8.58
CA ARG A 75 10.14 1.80 -8.73
C ARG A 75 10.49 0.59 -7.85
N GLU A 76 10.12 0.62 -6.58
CA GLU A 76 10.50 -0.40 -5.58
C GLU A 76 9.75 -1.71 -5.76
N CYS A 77 8.50 -1.67 -6.23
CA CYS A 77 7.75 -2.86 -6.61
C CYS A 77 8.43 -3.70 -7.68
N LYS A 78 9.57 -3.31 -8.25
CA LYS A 78 10.36 -4.16 -9.15
C LYS A 78 10.98 -5.36 -8.43
N ASN A 79 11.33 -5.24 -7.15
CA ASN A 79 12.06 -6.27 -6.41
C ASN A 79 11.12 -6.94 -5.41
N GLY A 80 10.59 -8.10 -5.78
CA GLY A 80 9.77 -8.90 -4.87
C GLY A 80 10.65 -9.57 -3.81
N GLU A 81 10.66 -9.01 -2.59
CA GLU A 81 11.05 -9.69 -1.35
C GLU A 81 9.95 -9.60 -0.28
#